data_AF-A0A7V2H9F0-F1
#
_entry.id   AF-A0A7V2H9F0-F1
#
_cell.length_a   1.000
_cell.length_b   1.000
_cell.length_c   1.000
_cell.angle_alpha   90.00
_cell.angle_beta   90.00
_cell.angle_gamma   90.00
#
_symmetry.space_group_name_H-M   'P 1'
#
loop_
_entity.id
_entity.type
_entity.pdbx_description
1 polymer ?
#
loop_
_entity_poly.entity_id
_entity_poly.type
_entity_poly.pdbx_seq_one_letter_code
_entity_poly.pdbx_strand_id
1 'polypeptide(L)'
;MSADLIIVLGNAIHDSQTRHDAELRASHAADLFHRGLAPHIICTGGYTHRQKQSEASFLAERLMQNGVPQTAITLEESSSTTVGNARHCRAIVEARNAQSIVVVTSLYHVPRAELIFRAVYPDRTITFDGCRGGLGWRRRLVYGPIGWWHYLKIRRFGLVKERS
;
A
#
# COMPACT_ATOMS: atom_id res chain seq x y z
N MET A 1 7.33 -16.80 6.35
CA MET A 1 5.95 -16.89 5.80
C MET A 1 6.02 -16.37 4.38
N SER A 2 5.55 -17.14 3.41
CA SER A 2 5.39 -16.72 2.01
C SER A 2 3.99 -16.12 1.82
N ALA A 3 3.83 -15.23 0.86
CA ALA A 3 2.56 -14.66 0.43
C ALA A 3 2.39 -14.83 -1.09
N ASP A 4 1.15 -14.76 -1.57
CA ASP A 4 0.85 -14.89 -3.00
C ASP A 4 1.09 -13.57 -3.75
N LEU A 5 0.88 -12.44 -3.07
CA LEU A 5 0.97 -11.10 -3.64
C LEU A 5 1.58 -10.07 -2.70
N ILE A 6 2.37 -9.16 -3.26
CA ILE A 6 2.70 -7.88 -2.64
C ILE A 6 1.87 -6.78 -3.30
N ILE A 7 1.18 -5.95 -2.51
CA ILE A 7 0.48 -4.75 -2.98
C ILE A 7 1.20 -3.54 -2.43
N VAL A 8 1.76 -2.71 -3.30
CA VAL A 8 2.46 -1.48 -2.94
C VAL A 8 1.51 -0.30 -3.09
N LEU A 9 1.27 0.41 -1.99
CA LEU A 9 0.40 1.59 -2.01
C LEU A 9 1.13 2.80 -2.56
N GLY A 10 0.51 3.45 -3.55
CA GLY A 10 0.86 4.79 -4.01
C GLY A 10 0.87 5.82 -2.87
N ASN A 11 1.67 6.87 -3.06
CA ASN A 11 1.69 8.04 -2.21
C ASN A 11 1.51 9.22 -3.15
N ALA A 12 0.54 10.10 -2.93
CA ALA A 12 0.30 11.29 -3.77
C ALA A 12 1.60 12.03 -4.05
N ILE A 13 2.25 11.77 -5.19
CA ILE A 13 3.59 12.28 -5.48
C ILE A 13 3.43 13.71 -5.94
N HIS A 14 3.66 14.68 -5.06
CA HIS A 14 3.50 16.10 -5.38
C HIS A 14 4.69 16.96 -4.95
N ASP A 15 5.59 16.42 -4.12
CA ASP A 15 6.80 17.08 -3.66
C ASP A 15 7.95 16.07 -3.51
N SER A 16 9.12 16.55 -3.08
CA SER A 16 10.31 15.71 -2.86
C SER A 16 10.13 14.69 -1.75
N GLN A 17 9.38 15.02 -0.70
CA GLN A 17 9.15 14.13 0.44
C GLN A 17 8.25 12.94 0.06
N THR A 18 7.12 13.21 -0.58
CA THR A 18 6.18 12.19 -1.04
C THR A 18 6.77 11.28 -2.11
N ARG A 19 7.62 11.83 -2.99
CA ARG A 19 8.44 11.07 -3.93
C ARG A 19 9.41 10.15 -3.21
N HIS A 20 10.17 10.67 -2.25
CA HIS A 20 11.12 9.87 -1.48
C HIS A 20 10.41 8.73 -0.72
N ASP A 21 9.26 9.00 -0.13
CA ASP A 21 8.42 7.97 0.52
C ASP A 21 7.98 6.86 -0.46
N ALA A 22 7.62 7.23 -1.70
CA ALA A 22 7.27 6.25 -2.73
C ALA A 22 8.49 5.40 -3.16
N GLU A 23 9.68 6.01 -3.26
CA GLU A 23 10.93 5.30 -3.55
C GLU A 23 11.27 4.29 -2.45
N LEU A 24 11.09 4.67 -1.18
CA LEU A 24 11.31 3.79 -0.04
C LEU A 24 10.34 2.61 -0.02
N ARG A 25 9.07 2.84 -0.39
CA ARG A 25 8.09 1.75 -0.55
C ARG A 25 8.49 0.79 -1.67
N ALA A 26 8.92 1.32 -2.82
CA ALA A 26 9.35 0.51 -3.95
C ALA A 26 10.61 -0.30 -3.62
N SER A 27 11.63 0.33 -3.02
CA SER A 27 12.85 -0.36 -2.59
C SER A 27 12.53 -1.47 -1.58
N HIS A 28 11.70 -1.19 -0.57
CA HIS A 28 11.28 -2.20 0.39
C HIS A 28 10.52 -3.36 -0.26
N ALA A 29 9.61 -3.07 -1.19
CA ALA A 29 8.88 -4.11 -1.91
C ALA A 29 9.80 -4.96 -2.82
N ALA A 30 10.82 -4.36 -3.43
CA ALA A 30 11.84 -5.09 -4.18
C ALA A 30 12.63 -6.03 -3.26
N ASP A 31 13.03 -5.58 -2.07
CA ASP A 31 13.72 -6.43 -1.09
C ASP A 31 12.87 -7.63 -0.68
N LEU A 32 11.57 -7.43 -0.45
CA LEU A 32 10.64 -8.53 -0.14
C LEU A 32 10.51 -9.51 -1.30
N PHE A 33 10.45 -9.02 -2.54
CA PHE A 33 10.42 -9.85 -3.74
C PHE A 33 11.70 -10.68 -3.89
N HIS A 34 12.87 -10.06 -3.77
CA HIS A 34 14.17 -10.75 -3.88
C HIS A 34 14.39 -11.78 -2.78
N ARG A 35 13.78 -11.58 -1.60
CA ARG A 35 13.72 -12.58 -0.52
C ARG A 35 12.75 -13.73 -0.78
N GLY A 36 12.07 -13.74 -1.93
CA GLY A 36 11.09 -14.75 -2.31
C GLY A 36 9.79 -14.67 -1.51
N LEU A 37 9.44 -13.49 -0.96
CA LEU A 37 8.24 -13.36 -0.12
C LEU A 37 6.98 -13.58 -0.93
N ALA A 38 6.91 -13.04 -2.14
CA ALA A 38 5.84 -13.26 -3.09
C ALA A 38 6.38 -13.19 -4.52
N PRO A 39 5.80 -13.96 -5.46
CA PRO A 39 6.27 -14.00 -6.85
C PRO A 39 5.77 -12.81 -7.69
N HIS A 40 4.87 -11.98 -7.18
CA HIS A 40 4.21 -10.94 -7.97
C HIS A 40 3.87 -9.70 -7.14
N ILE A 41 4.02 -8.52 -7.76
CA ILE A 41 3.81 -7.21 -7.14
C ILE A 41 2.74 -6.42 -7.91
N ILE A 42 1.80 -5.82 -7.18
CA ILE A 42 0.82 -4.87 -7.72
C ILE A 42 1.20 -3.47 -7.23
N CYS A 43 1.48 -2.57 -8.17
CA CYS A 43 1.66 -1.15 -7.89
C CYS A 43 0.33 -0.44 -8.03
N THR A 44 -0.07 0.33 -7.01
CA THR A 44 -1.37 1.02 -6.99
C THR A 44 -1.21 2.52 -6.99
N GLY A 45 -2.19 3.21 -7.56
CA GLY A 45 -2.33 4.66 -7.52
C GLY A 45 -2.34 5.29 -8.91
N GLY A 46 -3.29 6.17 -9.11
CA GLY A 46 -3.58 6.80 -10.39
C GLY A 46 -2.80 8.08 -10.63
N TYR A 47 -3.33 8.89 -11.55
CA TYR A 47 -2.75 10.16 -11.93
C TYR A 47 -3.13 11.23 -10.90
N THR A 48 -2.13 11.98 -10.43
CA THR A 48 -2.38 13.23 -9.71
C THR A 48 -2.44 14.37 -10.72
N HIS A 49 -3.30 15.36 -10.50
CA HIS A 49 -3.59 16.48 -11.43
C HIS A 49 -2.36 17.28 -11.93
N ARG A 50 -1.18 17.07 -11.34
CA ARG A 50 0.06 17.78 -11.64
C ARG A 50 1.15 16.91 -12.28
N GLN A 51 0.98 15.59 -12.36
CA GLN A 51 2.00 14.66 -12.83
C GLN A 51 1.64 14.09 -14.21
N LYS A 52 2.64 13.92 -15.07
CA LYS A 52 2.51 13.21 -16.36
C LYS A 52 2.51 11.68 -16.21
N GLN A 53 2.72 11.19 -14.99
CA GLN A 53 2.92 9.79 -14.65
C GLN A 53 2.00 9.44 -13.47
N SER A 54 1.45 8.22 -13.48
CA SER A 54 0.67 7.68 -12.35
C SER A 54 1.59 7.28 -11.19
N GLU A 55 1.05 7.24 -9.97
CA GLU A 55 1.82 6.74 -8.82
C GLU A 55 2.23 5.28 -9.01
N ALA A 56 1.35 4.45 -9.58
CA ALA A 56 1.62 3.06 -9.86
C ALA A 56 2.78 2.88 -10.86
N SER A 57 2.79 3.64 -11.96
CA SER A 57 3.87 3.56 -12.94
C SER A 57 5.19 4.10 -12.39
N PHE A 58 5.16 5.12 -11.52
CA PHE A 58 6.36 5.56 -10.79
C PHE A 58 6.92 4.46 -9.90
N LEU A 59 6.08 3.80 -9.10
CA LEU A 59 6.49 2.68 -8.25
C LEU A 59 7.08 1.52 -9.08
N ALA A 60 6.45 1.18 -10.20
CA ALA A 60 6.95 0.13 -11.09
C ALA A 60 8.31 0.45 -11.70
N GLU A 61 8.52 1.70 -12.13
CA GLU A 61 9.82 2.15 -12.63
C GLU A 61 10.91 1.97 -11.55
N ARG A 62 10.61 2.36 -10.30
CA ARG A 62 11.54 2.17 -9.18
C ARG A 62 11.77 0.70 -8.85
N LEU A 63 10.75 -0.16 -8.93
CA LEU A 63 10.91 -1.61 -8.75
C LEU A 63 11.82 -2.23 -9.81
N MET A 64 11.63 -1.84 -11.09
CA MET A 64 12.48 -2.32 -12.19
C MET A 64 13.92 -1.85 -12.04
N GLN A 65 14.14 -0.60 -11.60
CA GLN A 65 15.49 -0.10 -11.26
C GLN A 65 16.14 -0.88 -10.12
N ASN A 66 15.35 -1.42 -9.19
CA ASN A 66 15.81 -2.31 -8.13
C ASN A 66 15.86 -3.80 -8.56
N GLY A 67 15.77 -4.10 -9.86
CA GLY A 67 15.98 -5.44 -10.40
C GLY A 67 14.76 -6.36 -10.38
N VAL A 68 13.56 -5.86 -10.08
CA VAL A 68 12.33 -6.66 -10.23
C VAL A 68 11.96 -6.73 -11.71
N PRO A 69 11.74 -7.93 -12.28
CA PRO A 69 11.39 -8.05 -13.69
C PRO A 69 9.99 -7.47 -13.96
N GLN A 70 9.83 -6.80 -15.10
CA GLN A 70 8.54 -6.21 -15.49
C GLN A 70 7.39 -7.23 -15.51
N THR A 71 7.68 -8.50 -15.84
CA THR A 71 6.71 -9.60 -15.86
C THR A 71 6.14 -9.94 -14.49
N ALA A 72 6.83 -9.58 -13.41
CA ALA A 72 6.36 -9.77 -12.03
C ALA A 72 5.58 -8.56 -11.49
N ILE A 73 5.36 -7.51 -12.30
CA ILE A 73 4.73 -6.26 -11.89
C ILE A 73 3.40 -6.10 -12.62
N THR A 74 2.36 -5.68 -11.89
CA THR A 74 1.09 -5.22 -12.48
C THR A 74 0.76 -3.83 -11.99
N LEU A 75 0.29 -2.99 -12.91
CA LEU A 75 -0.14 -1.63 -12.61
C LEU A 75 -1.65 -1.58 -12.35
N GLU A 76 -2.04 -0.87 -11.30
CA GLU A 76 -3.41 -0.46 -11.03
C GLU A 76 -3.45 1.07 -10.95
N GLU A 77 -3.84 1.71 -12.05
CA GLU A 77 -3.77 3.18 -12.23
C GLU A 77 -5.13 3.88 -12.08
N SER A 78 -6.20 3.14 -11.78
CA SER A 78 -7.57 3.68 -11.73
C SER A 78 -7.90 4.32 -10.38
N SER A 79 -7.07 4.11 -9.36
CA SER A 79 -7.36 4.54 -8.00
C SER A 79 -6.79 5.91 -7.63
N SER A 80 -7.64 6.80 -7.13
CA SER A 80 -7.24 8.08 -6.50
C SER A 80 -7.33 8.08 -4.97
N THR A 81 -7.77 6.97 -4.37
CA THR A 81 -7.97 6.84 -2.92
C THR A 81 -7.52 5.47 -2.43
N THR A 82 -7.12 5.36 -1.16
CA THR A 82 -6.73 4.07 -0.55
C THR A 82 -7.85 3.01 -0.61
N VAL A 83 -9.12 3.42 -0.53
CA VAL A 83 -10.27 2.51 -0.72
C VAL A 83 -10.36 2.06 -2.17
N GLY A 84 -10.12 2.96 -3.13
CA GLY A 84 -9.97 2.64 -4.54
C GLY A 84 -8.87 1.61 -4.76
N ASN A 85 -7.67 1.83 -4.21
CA ASN A 85 -6.52 0.92 -4.37
C ASN A 85 -6.90 -0.51 -3.96
N ALA A 86 -7.53 -0.67 -2.80
CA ALA A 86 -7.97 -1.98 -2.32
C ALA A 86 -9.07 -2.59 -3.21
N ARG A 87 -10.05 -1.80 -3.68
CA ARG A 87 -11.15 -2.32 -4.52
C ARG A 87 -10.71 -2.69 -5.92
N HIS A 88 -9.92 -1.84 -6.59
CA HIS A 88 -9.47 -2.07 -7.96
C HIS A 88 -8.44 -3.19 -8.06
N CYS A 89 -7.68 -3.46 -6.99
CA CYS A 89 -6.84 -4.65 -6.93
C CYS A 89 -7.64 -5.96 -6.83
N ARG A 90 -8.94 -5.92 -6.48
CA ARG A 90 -9.73 -7.14 -6.23
C ARG A 90 -9.80 -8.06 -7.44
N ALA A 91 -10.02 -7.53 -8.63
CA ALA A 91 -10.04 -8.33 -9.85
C ALA A 91 -8.70 -9.04 -10.11
N ILE A 92 -7.58 -8.39 -9.81
CA ILE A 92 -6.23 -8.96 -9.97
C ILE A 92 -5.98 -10.05 -8.92
N VAL A 93 -6.39 -9.80 -7.67
CA VAL A 93 -6.31 -10.76 -6.55
C VAL A 93 -7.13 -12.03 -6.86
N GLU A 94 -8.36 -11.86 -7.34
CA GLU A 94 -9.26 -12.97 -7.70
C GLU A 94 -8.75 -13.74 -8.92
N ALA A 95 -8.31 -13.06 -9.98
CA ALA A 95 -7.77 -13.71 -11.18
C ALA A 95 -6.50 -14.55 -10.89
N ARG A 96 -5.76 -14.22 -9.83
CA ARG A 96 -4.58 -14.98 -9.37
C ARG A 96 -4.91 -15.99 -8.29
N ASN A 97 -6.17 -16.05 -7.85
CA ASN A 97 -6.63 -16.87 -6.74
C ASN A 97 -5.82 -16.67 -5.45
N ALA A 98 -5.26 -15.47 -5.26
CA ALA A 98 -4.36 -15.15 -4.16
C ALA A 98 -5.12 -15.16 -2.83
N GLN A 99 -4.61 -15.92 -1.86
CA GLN A 99 -5.18 -16.08 -0.52
C GLN A 99 -4.45 -15.26 0.53
N SER A 100 -3.18 -14.94 0.25
CA SER A 100 -2.28 -14.24 1.16
C SER A 100 -1.66 -13.01 0.49
N ILE A 101 -1.74 -11.87 1.18
CA ILE A 101 -1.36 -10.56 0.65
C ILE A 101 -0.46 -9.84 1.67
N VAL A 102 0.64 -9.27 1.17
CA VAL A 102 1.48 -8.32 1.91
C VAL A 102 1.19 -6.92 1.37
N VAL A 103 0.71 -6.02 2.22
CA VAL A 103 0.47 -4.62 1.85
C VAL A 103 1.65 -3.77 2.31
N VAL A 104 2.36 -3.17 1.36
CA VAL A 104 3.49 -2.27 1.63
C VAL A 104 3.04 -0.81 1.57
N THR A 105 3.31 -0.06 2.65
CA THR A 105 3.04 1.39 2.73
C THR A 105 3.97 2.07 3.73
N SER A 106 3.90 3.39 3.93
CA SER A 106 4.68 4.05 4.99
C SER A 106 4.10 3.71 6.37
N LEU A 107 4.93 3.57 7.40
CA LEU A 107 4.50 3.17 8.77
C LEU A 107 3.29 3.95 9.31
N TYR A 108 3.22 5.26 9.07
CA TYR A 108 2.13 6.11 9.56
C TYR A 108 0.81 5.91 8.79
N HIS A 109 0.82 5.24 7.63
CA HIS A 109 -0.37 4.87 6.85
C HIS A 109 -0.91 3.47 7.18
N VAL A 110 -0.13 2.63 7.87
CA VAL A 110 -0.52 1.23 8.18
C VAL A 110 -1.90 1.14 8.86
N PRO A 111 -2.24 1.93 9.89
CA PRO A 111 -3.56 1.80 10.54
C PRO A 111 -4.74 2.04 9.60
N ARG A 112 -4.62 3.00 8.67
CA ARG A 112 -5.65 3.28 7.67
C ARG A 112 -5.73 2.17 6.63
N ALA A 113 -4.57 1.72 6.13
CA ALA A 113 -4.50 0.63 5.17
C ALA A 113 -5.12 -0.64 5.76
N GLU A 114 -4.81 -0.95 7.01
CA GLU A 114 -5.34 -2.13 7.70
C GLU A 114 -6.87 -2.13 7.78
N LEU A 115 -7.46 -1.03 8.22
CA LEU A 115 -8.92 -0.91 8.31
C LEU A 115 -9.60 -1.11 6.94
N ILE A 116 -9.03 -0.53 5.88
CA ILE A 116 -9.60 -0.59 4.53
C ILE A 116 -9.43 -1.99 3.92
N PHE A 117 -8.22 -2.53 3.94
CA PHE A 117 -7.91 -3.81 3.30
C PHE A 117 -8.64 -4.97 3.98
N ARG A 118 -8.74 -4.97 5.32
CA ARG A 118 -9.52 -5.99 6.04
C ARG A 118 -11.02 -5.91 5.71
N ALA A 119 -11.56 -4.71 5.48
CA ALA A 119 -12.95 -4.56 5.07
C ALA A 119 -13.21 -5.02 3.62
N VAL A 120 -12.25 -4.83 2.72
CA VAL A 120 -12.38 -5.21 1.30
C VAL A 120 -12.10 -6.71 1.07
N TYR A 121 -11.20 -7.29 1.86
CA TYR A 121 -10.78 -8.69 1.74
C TYR A 121 -10.96 -9.45 3.07
N PRO A 122 -12.21 -9.62 3.55
CA PRO A 122 -12.48 -10.29 4.82
C PRO A 122 -12.09 -11.78 4.82
N ASP A 123 -11.96 -12.36 3.64
CA ASP A 123 -11.69 -13.77 3.35
C ASP A 123 -10.24 -14.03 2.91
N ARG A 124 -9.33 -13.07 3.13
CA ARG A 124 -7.90 -13.19 2.78
C ARG A 124 -7.01 -12.97 3.99
N THR A 125 -5.86 -13.64 3.98
CA THR A 125 -4.80 -13.38 4.96
C THR A 125 -4.01 -12.15 4.53
N ILE A 126 -4.06 -11.09 5.33
CA ILE A 126 -3.37 -9.83 5.00
C ILE A 126 -2.37 -9.50 6.10
N THR A 127 -1.14 -9.24 5.68
CA THR A 127 -0.09 -8.66 6.52
C THR A 127 0.24 -7.27 6.02
N PHE A 128 0.59 -6.37 6.94
CA PHE A 128 0.95 -4.99 6.62
C PHE A 128 2.40 -4.78 6.96
N ASP A 129 3.17 -4.30 5.98
CA ASP A 129 4.57 -3.98 6.15
C ASP A 129 4.80 -2.49 5.91
N GLY A 130 5.22 -1.81 6.98
CA GLY A 130 5.43 -0.38 6.99
C GLY A 130 6.90 -0.06 6.70
N CYS A 131 7.20 0.50 5.53
CA CYS A 131 8.56 0.94 5.24
C CYS A 131 8.92 2.16 6.13
N ARG A 132 10.14 2.13 6.70
CA ARG A 132 10.70 3.26 7.45
C ARG A 132 11.26 4.27 6.47
N GLY A 133 10.42 5.17 5.96
CA GLY A 133 10.94 6.41 5.40
C GLY A 133 11.48 7.32 6.49
N GLY A 134 12.68 7.89 6.28
CA GLY A 134 13.46 8.71 7.22
C GLY A 134 12.76 9.08 8.53
N LEU A 135 12.99 8.30 9.59
CA LEU A 135 12.34 8.49 10.88
C LEU A 135 13.22 9.29 11.84
N GLY A 136 13.04 10.60 11.82
CA GLY A 136 13.27 11.44 12.98
C GLY A 136 12.12 11.41 13.99
N TRP A 137 11.29 10.35 14.09
CA TRP A 137 10.14 10.38 15.02
C TRP A 137 9.87 9.04 15.71
N ARG A 138 9.98 9.07 17.04
CA ARG A 138 9.97 7.94 17.97
C ARG A 138 8.65 7.14 17.96
N ARG A 139 8.83 5.83 18.17
CA ARG A 139 7.93 4.68 18.46
C ARG A 139 6.63 4.92 19.28
N ARG A 140 6.37 6.12 19.80
CA ARG A 140 5.31 6.39 20.81
C ARG A 140 3.98 6.90 20.22
N LEU A 141 3.95 7.40 18.97
CA LEU A 141 2.76 8.07 18.43
C LEU A 141 1.82 7.16 17.63
N VAL A 142 2.32 6.11 16.97
CA VAL A 142 1.49 5.18 16.19
C VAL A 142 0.54 4.38 17.09
N TYR A 143 0.96 4.10 18.33
CA TYR A 143 0.15 3.48 19.38
C TYR A 143 -0.12 4.43 20.57
N GLY A 144 0.07 5.73 20.36
CA GLY A 144 -0.13 6.75 21.38
C GLY A 144 -1.50 7.44 21.27
N PRO A 145 -1.90 8.22 22.29
CA PRO A 145 -3.21 8.90 22.34
C PRO A 145 -3.51 9.79 21.11
N ILE A 146 -2.50 10.29 20.40
CA ILE A 146 -2.65 11.10 19.18
C ILE A 146 -3.00 10.24 17.94
N GLY A 147 -2.47 9.02 17.84
CA GLY A 147 -2.88 8.04 16.84
C GLY A 147 -4.32 7.59 17.04
N TRP A 148 -4.73 7.42 18.31
CA TRP A 148 -6.12 7.18 18.71
C TRP A 148 -7.06 8.34 18.34
N TRP A 149 -6.60 9.59 18.42
CA TRP A 149 -7.39 10.76 18.04
C TRP A 149 -7.68 10.83 16.53
N HIS A 150 -6.70 10.45 15.69
CA HIS A 150 -6.93 10.29 14.25
C HIS A 150 -7.85 9.11 13.91
N TYR A 151 -7.75 8.00 14.67
CA TYR A 151 -8.66 6.85 14.59
C TYR A 151 -10.13 7.25 14.86
N LEU A 152 -10.38 8.08 15.88
CA LEU A 152 -11.72 8.59 16.19
C LEU A 152 -12.29 9.54 15.12
N LYS A 153 -11.44 10.34 14.46
CA LYS A 153 -11.86 11.17 13.32
C LYS A 153 -12.34 10.32 12.13
N ILE A 154 -11.72 9.17 11.88
CA ILE A 154 -12.12 8.26 10.79
C ILE A 154 -13.48 7.60 11.09
N ARG A 155 -13.79 7.27 12.36
CA ARG A 155 -15.15 6.81 12.73
C ARG A 155 -16.23 7.86 12.43
N ARG A 156 -15.90 9.16 12.55
CA ARG A 156 -16.83 10.28 12.31
C ARG A 156 -17.18 10.50 10.83
N PHE A 157 -16.40 9.93 9.90
CA PHE A 157 -16.69 9.95 8.45
C PHE A 157 -17.58 8.77 7.97
N GLY A 158 -18.23 8.05 8.89
CA GLY A 158 -19.45 7.30 8.57
C GLY A 158 -19.27 5.99 7.78
N LEU A 159 -18.24 5.18 8.07
CA LEU A 159 -18.06 3.85 7.43
C LEU A 159 -18.17 2.65 8.37
N VAL A 160 -18.71 2.81 9.58
CA VAL A 160 -19.11 1.67 10.41
C VAL A 160 -20.50 1.95 10.99
N LYS A 161 -21.54 1.44 10.33
CA LYS A 161 -22.82 1.21 11.02
C LYS A 161 -22.63 -0.06 11.84
N GLU A 162 -22.41 0.09 13.14
CA GLU A 162 -22.55 -1.01 14.09
C GLU A 162 -24.00 -1.52 14.00
N ARG A 163 -24.16 -2.81 13.70
CA ARG A 163 -25.42 -3.50 13.99
C ARG A 163 -25.28 -4.13 15.36
N SER A 164 -26.02 -3.55 16.30
CA SER A 164 -26.58 -4.23 17.48
C SER A 164 -27.44 -5.42 17.08
#